data_AF-K1YUV5-F1
#
_entry.id   AF-K1YUV5-F1
#
_cell.length_a   1.000
_cell.length_b   1.000
_cell.length_c   1.000
_cell.angle_alpha   90.00
_cell.angle_beta   90.00
_cell.angle_gamma   90.00
#
_symmetry.space_group_name_H-M   'P 1'
#
loop_
_entity.id
_entity.type
_entity.pdbx_description
1 polymer ?
#
loop_
_entity_poly.entity_id
_entity_poly.type
_entity_poly.pdbx_seq_one_letter_code
_entity_poly.pdbx_strand_id
1 'polypeptide(L)'
;IWAIGTGKACSPDDALSMLVLIKRVLQEKFSENNIPILYGGSTDDKNIASYIEVGYNGALVGGSSLKPLIFLKMKEAMKTRISYEYRS
;
A
#
# COMPACT_ATOMS: atom_id res chain seq x y z
N ILE A 1 -3.91 -17.35 6.08
CA ILE A 1 -4.45 -16.18 5.35
C ILE A 1 -4.86 -15.15 6.41
N TRP A 2 -4.06 -14.11 6.61
CA TRP A 2 -4.38 -13.01 7.55
C TRP A 2 -4.91 -11.80 6.75
N ALA A 3 -5.98 -11.16 7.23
CA ALA A 3 -6.58 -9.91 6.77
C ALA A 3 -7.43 -9.85 5.47
N ILE A 4 -7.65 -10.95 4.72
CA ILE A 4 -8.58 -10.89 3.57
C ILE A 4 -10.03 -10.92 4.08
N GLY A 5 -10.77 -9.82 3.88
CA GLY A 5 -12.23 -9.76 4.06
C GLY A 5 -12.74 -9.54 5.50
N THR A 6 -11.87 -9.36 6.50
CA THR A 6 -12.29 -9.17 7.91
C THR A 6 -12.61 -7.71 8.26
N GLY A 7 -12.37 -6.76 7.36
CA GLY A 7 -12.45 -5.33 7.63
C GLY A 7 -11.40 -4.80 8.62
N LYS A 8 -10.46 -5.65 9.05
CA LYS A 8 -9.37 -5.26 9.95
C LYS A 8 -8.10 -5.04 9.15
N ALA A 9 -7.62 -3.80 9.19
CA ALA A 9 -6.33 -3.44 8.66
C ALA A 9 -5.23 -3.99 9.60
N CYS A 10 -4.13 -4.53 9.05
CA CYS A 10 -2.97 -4.86 9.90
C CYS A 10 -2.18 -3.59 10.23
N SER A 11 -1.33 -3.65 11.26
CA SER A 11 -0.49 -2.50 11.61
C SER A 11 0.49 -2.15 10.47
N PRO A 12 0.93 -0.88 10.35
CA PRO A 12 1.96 -0.51 9.39
C PRO A 12 3.28 -1.28 9.60
N ASP A 13 3.64 -1.64 10.83
CA ASP A 13 4.84 -2.43 11.14
C ASP A 13 4.75 -3.87 10.63
N ASP A 14 3.58 -4.51 10.78
CA ASP A 14 3.32 -5.83 10.21
C ASP A 14 3.38 -5.76 8.67
N ALA A 15 2.80 -4.70 8.10
CA ALA A 15 2.80 -4.47 6.66
C ALA A 15 4.23 -4.27 6.13
N LEU A 16 5.07 -3.49 6.83
CA LEU A 16 6.48 -3.31 6.52
C LEU A 16 7.25 -4.64 6.56
N SER A 17 7.04 -5.44 7.60
CA SER A 17 7.70 -6.73 7.76
C SER A 17 7.39 -7.66 6.57
N MET A 18 6.13 -7.68 6.14
CA MET A 18 5.72 -8.41 4.94
C MET A 18 6.30 -7.82 3.65
N LEU A 19 6.34 -6.49 3.51
CA LEU A 19 6.91 -5.81 2.36
C LEU A 19 8.39 -6.17 2.17
N VAL A 20 9.19 -6.16 3.24
CA VAL A 20 10.61 -6.54 3.20
C VAL A 20 10.77 -8.00 2.76
N LEU A 21 9.96 -8.91 3.32
CA LEU A 21 9.99 -10.32 2.93
C LEU A 21 9.67 -10.51 1.44
N ILE A 22 8.62 -9.84 0.94
CA ILE A 22 8.23 -9.92 -0.47
C ILE A 22 9.34 -9.38 -1.37
N LYS A 23 9.91 -8.20 -1.05
CA LYS A 23 11.02 -7.62 -1.82
C LYS A 23 12.23 -8.56 -1.89
N ARG A 24 12.59 -9.20 -0.78
CA ARG A 24 13.68 -10.19 -0.74
C ARG A 24 13.40 -11.37 -1.68
N VAL A 25 12.20 -11.97 -1.60
CA VAL A 25 11.83 -13.10 -2.46
C VAL A 25 11.82 -12.71 -3.94
N LEU A 26 11.38 -11.48 -4.26
CA LEU A 26 11.40 -10.97 -5.63
C LEU A 26 12.84 -10.80 -6.14
N GLN A 27 13.74 -10.23 -5.34
CA GLN A 27 15.16 -10.07 -5.70
C GLN A 27 15.87 -11.42 -5.91
N GLU A 28 15.50 -12.45 -5.15
CA GLU A 28 16.05 -13.80 -5.33
C GLU A 28 15.57 -14.47 -6.63
N LYS A 29 14.41 -14.08 -7.16
CA LYS A 29 13.77 -14.74 -8.32
C LYS A 29 13.87 -13.94 -9.62
N PHE A 30 13.98 -12.62 -9.54
CA PHE A 30 13.91 -11.72 -10.68
C PHE A 30 15.07 -10.73 -10.64
N SER A 31 15.65 -10.43 -11.80
CA SER A 31 16.67 -9.40 -11.95
C SER A 31 16.09 -7.98 -12.02
N GLU A 32 14.76 -7.85 -12.03
CA GLU A 32 14.06 -6.58 -12.04
C GLU A 32 13.94 -6.02 -10.62
N ASN A 33 14.47 -4.81 -10.43
CA ASN A 33 14.57 -4.18 -9.10
C ASN A 33 13.39 -3.28 -8.75
N ASN A 34 12.42 -3.07 -9.64
CA ASN A 34 11.37 -2.08 -9.48
C ASN A 34 9.95 -2.62 -9.70
N ILE A 35 9.67 -3.79 -9.12
CA ILE A 35 8.34 -4.39 -9.15
C ILE A 35 7.45 -3.66 -8.13
N PRO A 36 6.36 -2.98 -8.55
CA PRO A 36 5.48 -2.28 -7.62
C PRO A 36 4.73 -3.26 -6.72
N ILE A 37 4.72 -3.00 -5.41
CA ILE A 37 4.01 -3.81 -4.42
C ILE A 37 2.86 -2.97 -3.85
N LEU A 38 1.64 -3.48 -3.98
CA LEU A 38 0.43 -2.83 -3.51
C LEU A 38 -0.07 -3.46 -2.20
N TYR A 39 -0.59 -2.64 -1.29
CA TYR A 39 -1.23 -3.13 -0.07
C TYR A 39 -2.64 -3.63 -0.38
N GLY A 40 -2.91 -4.91 -0.11
CA GLY A 40 -4.21 -5.55 -0.38
C GLY A 40 -5.14 -5.70 0.82
N GLY A 41 -4.78 -5.15 1.99
CA GLY A 41 -5.59 -5.23 3.20
C GLY A 41 -6.73 -4.20 3.23
N SER A 42 -7.48 -4.18 4.34
CA SER A 42 -8.54 -3.18 4.54
C SER A 42 -7.95 -1.78 4.64
N THR A 43 -8.29 -0.90 3.69
CA THR A 43 -7.77 0.46 3.63
C THR A 43 -8.85 1.48 3.27
N ASP A 44 -8.69 2.70 3.78
CA ASP A 44 -9.55 3.86 3.57
C ASP A 44 -8.72 5.16 3.50
N ASP A 45 -9.39 6.31 3.46
CA ASP A 45 -8.76 7.63 3.40
C ASP A 45 -7.97 8.00 4.66
N LYS A 46 -8.19 7.30 5.78
CA LYS A 46 -7.56 7.60 7.07
C LYS A 46 -6.25 6.85 7.26
N ASN A 47 -6.15 5.64 6.71
CA ASN A 47 -5.00 4.77 6.94
C ASN A 47 -4.10 4.56 5.72
N ILE A 48 -4.53 4.90 4.50
CA ILE A 48 -3.72 4.62 3.31
C ILE A 48 -2.34 5.26 3.36
N ALA A 49 -2.24 6.47 3.93
CA ALA A 49 -0.98 7.21 4.04
C ALA A 49 0.10 6.44 4.83
N SER A 50 -0.28 5.70 5.89
CA SER A 50 0.70 4.94 6.69
C SER A 50 1.26 3.75 5.91
N TYR A 51 0.47 3.12 5.04
CA TYR A 51 0.96 2.05 4.16
C TYR A 51 1.90 2.58 3.08
N ILE A 52 1.64 3.76 2.53
CA ILE A 52 2.57 4.41 1.60
C ILE A 52 3.86 4.84 2.31
N GLU A 53 3.76 5.34 3.55
CA GLU A 53 4.91 5.76 4.34
C GLU A 53 5.90 4.63 4.59
N VAL A 54 5.40 3.42 4.92
CA VAL A 54 6.24 2.23 5.07
C VAL A 54 6.76 1.65 3.75
N GLY A 55 6.33 2.17 2.60
CA GLY A 55 6.95 1.90 1.30
C GLY A 55 6.14 1.05 0.32
N TYR A 56 4.83 0.85 0.55
CA TYR A 56 3.95 0.32 -0.50
C TYR A 56 3.76 1.36 -1.61
N ASN A 57 3.67 0.89 -2.85
CA ASN A 57 3.52 1.76 -4.03
C ASN A 57 2.07 2.17 -4.31
N GLY A 58 1.13 1.72 -3.47
CA GLY A 58 -0.30 1.96 -3.61
C GLY A 58 -1.10 0.91 -2.85
N ALA A 59 -2.40 0.84 -3.13
CA ALA A 59 -3.29 -0.12 -2.51
C ALA A 59 -4.29 -0.73 -3.51
N LEU A 60 -4.62 -2.01 -3.29
CA LEU A 60 -5.72 -2.71 -3.96
C LEU A 60 -6.98 -2.53 -3.10
N VAL A 61 -7.79 -1.54 -3.45
CA VAL A 61 -8.89 -1.07 -2.61
C VAL A 61 -10.15 -1.91 -2.80
N GLY A 62 -10.63 -2.52 -1.71
CA GLY A 62 -11.91 -3.23 -1.65
C GLY A 62 -13.11 -2.30 -1.50
N GLY A 63 -13.89 -2.47 -0.43
CA GLY A 63 -15.18 -1.76 -0.24
C GLY A 63 -15.12 -0.22 -0.27
N SER A 64 -13.98 0.39 0.08
CA SER A 64 -13.79 1.85 -0.04
C SER A 64 -13.79 2.35 -1.48
N SER A 65 -13.50 1.50 -2.46
CA SER A 65 -13.55 1.84 -3.89
C SER A 65 -14.97 2.16 -4.39
N LEU A 66 -15.99 1.61 -3.73
CA LEU A 66 -17.40 1.83 -4.04
C LEU A 66 -17.93 3.17 -3.50
N LYS A 67 -17.11 3.93 -2.77
CA LYS A 67 -17.46 5.22 -2.17
C LYS A 67 -16.63 6.33 -2.83
N PRO A 68 -17.15 7.01 -3.87
CA PRO A 68 -16.36 7.91 -4.72
C PRO A 68 -15.60 8.99 -3.96
N LEU A 69 -16.23 9.62 -2.96
CA LEU A 69 -15.59 10.66 -2.14
C LEU A 69 -14.44 10.11 -1.29
N ILE A 70 -14.56 8.90 -0.76
CA ILE A 70 -13.48 8.25 0.00
C ILE A 70 -12.34 7.89 -0.95
N PHE A 71 -12.66 7.30 -2.10
CA PHE A 71 -11.65 6.91 -3.09
C PHE A 71 -10.87 8.11 -3.62
N LEU A 72 -11.52 9.27 -3.82
CA LEU A 72 -10.85 10.52 -4.18
C LEU A 72 -9.93 11.03 -3.06
N LYS A 73 -10.37 10.98 -1.80
CA LYS A 73 -9.53 11.35 -0.65
C LYS A 73 -8.31 10.44 -0.50
N MET A 74 -8.48 9.14 -0.74
CA MET A 74 -7.37 8.18 -0.75
C MET A 74 -6.30 8.56 -1.79
N LYS A 75 -6.72 8.94 -3.00
CA LYS A 75 -5.80 9.44 -4.03
C LYS A 75 -5.02 10.66 -3.56
N GLU A 76 -5.69 11.61 -2.90
CA GLU A 76 -5.03 12.81 -2.39
C GLU A 76 -4.03 12.49 -1.28
N ALA A 77 -4.40 11.61 -0.35
CA ALA A 77 -3.53 11.15 0.73
C ALA A 77 -2.24 10.48 0.21
N MET A 78 -2.29 9.78 -0.93
CA MET A 78 -1.11 9.18 -1.57
C MET A 78 -0.22 10.19 -2.32
N LYS A 79 -0.81 11.25 -2.87
CA LYS A 79 -0.13 12.25 -3.75
C LYS A 79 0.96 13.04 -3.04
N THR A 80 0.83 13.21 -1.72
CA THR A 80 1.75 13.97 -0.87
C THR A 80 3.17 13.41 -0.90
N ARG A 81 3.34 12.10 -1.20
CA ARG A 81 4.66 11.43 -1.26
C ARG A 81 5.18 11.22 -2.69
N ILE A 82 4.30 10.88 -3.64
CA ILE A 82 4.68 10.64 -5.06
C ILE A 82 5.30 11.91 -5.69
N SER A 83 4.86 13.10 -5.26
CA SER A 83 5.38 14.38 -5.77
C SER A 83 6.82 14.68 -5.32
N TYR A 84 7.29 14.08 -4.21
CA TYR A 84 8.67 14.21 -3.72
C TYR A 84 9.63 13.24 -4.42
N GLU A 85 9.20 12.01 -4.71
CA GLU A 85 10.01 11.02 -5.45
C GLU A 85 10.19 11.41 -6.92
N TYR A 86 9.26 12.13 -7.55
CA TYR A 86 9.39 12.56 -8.96
C TYR A 86 10.24 13.84 -9.17
N ARG A 87 10.77 14.40 -8.07
CA ARG A 87 11.57 15.64 -8.06
C ARG A 87 13.04 15.41 -7.65
N SER A 88 13.41 14.14 -7.47
CA SER A 88 14.76 13.66 -7.13
C SER A 88 15.23 12.68 -8.20
#